data_AF-A0A699KFD2-F1
#
_entry.id   AF-A0A699KFD2-F1
#
_cell.length_a   1.000
_cell.length_b   1.000
_cell.length_c   1.000
_cell.angle_alpha   90.00
_cell.angle_beta   90.00
_cell.angle_gamma   90.00
#
_symmetry.space_group_name_H-M   'P 1'
#
loop_
_entity.id
_entity.type
_entity.pdbx_description
1 polymer ?
#
loop_
_entity_poly.entity_id
_entity_poly.type
_entity_poly.pdbx_seq_one_letter_code
_entity_poly.pdbx_strand_id
1 'polypeptide(L)'
;MFEETSDDDLWKNQEKWILKSWNFYENCEVYTLTLKDGTEIYMLTERRYPLTKETLGKMLVLRLIATCKSKAVFYLLRFIQKQIDESGSHDGSEKDLAPCYCNEALAIPEQTAT
;
A
#
# COMPACT_ATOMS: atom_id res chain seq x y z
N MET A 1 12.16 -24.03 12.20
CA MET A 1 11.10 -23.36 12.98
C MET A 1 11.52 -21.90 13.09
N PHE A 2 10.84 -20.98 12.41
CA PHE A 2 11.17 -19.55 12.52
C PHE A 2 10.63 -19.05 13.85
N GLU A 3 11.53 -18.85 14.81
CA GLU A 3 11.24 -18.33 16.14
C GLU A 3 10.77 -16.87 16.04
N GLU A 4 9.78 -16.52 16.86
CA GLU A 4 9.18 -15.18 16.91
C GLU A 4 10.00 -14.34 17.89
N THR A 5 11.14 -13.81 17.43
CA THR A 5 11.92 -12.89 18.25
C THR A 5 11.43 -11.47 17.98
N SER A 6 10.69 -10.91 18.92
CA SER A 6 10.34 -9.48 18.98
C SER A 6 11.57 -8.54 18.98
N ASP A 7 12.77 -9.11 19.01
CA ASP A 7 14.06 -8.42 18.96
C ASP A 7 14.67 -8.30 17.55
N ASP A 8 13.99 -8.81 16.51
CA ASP A 8 14.44 -8.66 15.14
C ASP A 8 14.60 -7.17 14.80
N ASP A 9 15.83 -6.77 14.47
CA ASP A 9 16.20 -5.39 14.13
C ASP A 9 15.36 -4.83 12.97
N LEU A 10 14.76 -5.73 12.17
CA LEU A 10 13.79 -5.40 11.13
C LEU A 10 12.64 -4.54 11.67
N TRP A 11 12.05 -4.89 12.82
CA TRP A 11 10.83 -4.26 13.33
C TRP A 11 11.09 -3.00 14.16
N LYS A 12 12.34 -2.74 14.55
CA LYS A 12 12.71 -1.61 15.45
C LYS A 12 12.74 -0.25 14.77
N ASN A 13 12.85 -0.20 13.44
CA ASN A 13 13.01 1.05 12.67
C ASN A 13 11.84 1.31 11.71
N GLN A 14 10.63 0.91 12.11
CA GLN A 14 9.44 1.03 11.26
C GLN A 14 9.09 2.48 10.93
N GLU A 15 9.44 3.44 11.78
CA GLU A 15 9.24 4.87 11.49
C GLU A 15 10.03 5.35 10.27
N LYS A 16 11.13 4.66 9.92
CA LYS A 16 11.94 4.97 8.72
C LYS A 16 11.41 4.30 7.46
N TRP A 17 10.39 3.46 7.57
CA TRP A 17 9.84 2.75 6.42
C TRP A 17 9.05 3.68 5.53
N ILE A 18 9.52 3.82 4.30
CA ILE A 18 8.78 4.46 3.21
C ILE A 18 8.13 3.34 2.39
N LEU A 19 6.87 3.03 2.73
CA LEU A 19 6.09 2.03 2.01
C LEU A 19 5.74 2.52 0.60
N LYS A 20 6.09 1.72 -0.41
CA LYS A 20 5.77 1.98 -1.81
C LYS A 20 4.46 1.31 -2.21
N SER A 21 4.28 0.06 -1.80
CA SER A 21 3.10 -0.74 -2.10
C SER A 21 2.99 -1.90 -1.13
N TRP A 22 1.82 -2.52 -1.09
CA TRP A 22 1.64 -3.82 -0.46
C TRP A 22 0.63 -4.66 -1.23
N ASN A 23 0.79 -5.97 -1.16
CA ASN A 23 -0.11 -6.94 -1.78
C ASN A 23 -0.49 -8.04 -0.80
N PHE A 24 -1.62 -8.68 -1.07
CA PHE A 24 -2.07 -9.87 -0.37
C PHE A 24 -2.32 -10.98 -1.37
N TYR A 25 -1.67 -12.12 -1.16
CA TYR A 25 -1.81 -13.32 -1.98
C TYR A 25 -2.71 -14.30 -1.25
N GLU A 26 -4.00 -14.32 -1.60
CA GLU A 26 -5.02 -15.17 -0.95
C GLU A 26 -4.65 -16.66 -0.99
N ASN A 27 -4.17 -17.16 -2.13
CA ASN A 27 -3.82 -18.57 -2.29
C ASN A 27 -2.68 -19.05 -1.38
N CYS A 28 -1.78 -18.14 -0.99
CA CYS A 28 -0.63 -18.44 -0.14
C CYS A 28 -0.77 -17.85 1.26
N GLU A 29 -1.84 -17.11 1.51
CA GLU A 29 -2.11 -16.36 2.74
C GLU A 29 -0.93 -15.51 3.22
N VAL A 30 -0.25 -14.84 2.27
CA VAL A 30 0.94 -14.00 2.51
C VAL A 30 0.65 -12.54 2.15
N TYR A 31 1.04 -11.64 3.04
CA TYR A 31 1.20 -10.21 2.75
C TYR A 31 2.63 -9.92 2.30
N THR A 32 2.77 -9.07 1.30
CA THR A 32 4.07 -8.52 0.88
C THR A 32 4.05 -7.01 1.04
N LEU A 33 5.01 -6.46 1.76
CA LEU A 33 5.30 -5.03 1.82
C LEU A 33 6.49 -4.74 0.93
N THR A 34 6.36 -3.75 0.04
CA THR A 34 7.48 -3.26 -0.76
C THR A 34 7.85 -1.87 -0.26
N LEU A 35 9.09 -1.71 0.16
CA LEU A 35 9.66 -0.44 0.56
C LEU A 35 10.24 0.31 -0.66
N LYS A 36 10.41 1.62 -0.53
CA LYS A 36 10.89 2.49 -1.62
C LYS A 36 12.34 2.19 -2.05
N ASP A 37 13.15 1.67 -1.13
CA ASP A 37 14.53 1.21 -1.36
C ASP A 37 14.62 -0.12 -2.13
N GLY A 38 13.48 -0.77 -2.38
CA GLY A 38 13.39 -2.07 -3.06
C GLY A 38 13.34 -3.26 -2.13
N THR A 39 13.42 -3.05 -0.81
CA THR A 39 13.30 -4.12 0.18
C THR A 39 11.87 -4.68 0.19
N GLU A 40 11.74 -6.00 0.18
CA GLU A 40 10.45 -6.69 0.28
C GLU A 40 10.36 -7.48 1.58
N ILE A 41 9.27 -7.28 2.32
CA ILE A 41 8.98 -7.98 3.58
C ILE A 41 7.78 -8.89 3.34
N TYR A 42 7.97 -10.17 3.59
CA TYR A 42 6.95 -11.21 3.44
C TYR A 42 6.41 -11.59 4.82
N MET A 43 5.09 -11.56 4.99
CA MET A 43 4.40 -11.78 6.25
C MET A 43 3.28 -12.79 6.08
N LEU A 44 3.25 -13.83 6.90
CA LEU A 44 2.19 -14.85 6.91
C LEU A 44 0.98 -14.34 7.69
N THR A 45 -0.23 -14.49 7.15
CA THR A 45 -1.47 -14.08 7.85
C THR A 45 -1.66 -14.75 9.21
N GLU A 46 -1.21 -16.00 9.35
CA GLU A 46 -1.34 -16.78 10.58
C GLU A 46 -0.44 -16.25 11.72
N ARG A 47 0.55 -15.42 11.41
CA ARG A 47 1.52 -14.88 12.38
C ARG A 47 1.20 -13.44 12.77
N ARG A 48 1.53 -13.09 14.01
CA ARG A 48 1.40 -11.73 14.51
C ARG A 48 2.74 -11.02 14.40
N TYR A 49 2.78 -9.98 13.58
CA TYR A 49 3.97 -9.14 13.45
C TYR A 49 3.82 -7.89 14.31
N PRO A 50 4.90 -7.38 14.92
CA PRO A 50 4.88 -6.19 15.78
C PRO A 50 4.78 -4.89 14.95
N LEU A 51 3.79 -4.80 14.06
CA LEU A 51 3.57 -3.62 13.22
C LEU A 51 3.06 -2.44 14.07
N THR A 52 3.67 -1.27 13.87
CA THR A 52 3.22 -0.04 14.54
C THR A 52 1.88 0.43 13.98
N LYS A 53 1.14 1.22 14.77
CA LYS A 53 -0.10 1.86 14.31
C LYS A 53 0.11 2.72 13.07
N GLU A 54 1.27 3.37 12.97
CA GLU A 54 1.64 4.19 11.83
C GLU A 54 1.80 3.33 10.56
N THR A 55 2.57 2.25 10.63
CA THR A 55 2.74 1.32 9.50
C THR A 55 1.40 0.73 9.04
N LEU A 56 0.54 0.33 9.98
CA LEU A 56 -0.81 -0.15 9.68
C LEU A 56 -1.68 0.93 9.00
N GLY A 57 -1.58 2.18 9.44
CA GLY A 57 -2.26 3.32 8.83
C GLY A 57 -1.82 3.54 7.38
N LYS A 58 -0.50 3.52 7.12
CA LYS A 58 0.07 3.62 5.77
C LYS A 58 -0.43 2.50 4.85
N MET A 59 -0.46 1.26 5.33
CA MET A 59 -1.03 0.13 4.57
C MET A 59 -2.50 0.37 4.21
N LEU A 60 -3.33 0.78 5.18
CA LEU A 60 -4.74 1.03 4.93
C LEU A 60 -4.96 2.11 3.87
N VAL A 61 -4.24 3.24 3.98
CA VAL A 61 -4.37 4.35 3.03
C VAL A 61 -3.92 3.94 1.63
N LEU A 62 -2.80 3.22 1.48
CA LEU A 62 -2.36 2.71 0.18
C LEU A 62 -3.42 1.82 -0.48
N ARG A 63 -4.11 0.97 0.29
CA ARG A 63 -5.18 0.11 -0.23
C ARG A 63 -6.41 0.90 -0.65
N LEU A 64 -6.80 1.91 0.15
CA LEU A 64 -7.90 2.80 -0.19
C LEU A 64 -7.60 3.57 -1.47
N ILE A 65 -6.39 4.09 -1.63
CA ILE A 65 -5.95 4.77 -2.85
C ILE A 65 -6.06 3.84 -4.06
N ALA A 66 -5.53 2.62 -3.97
CA ALA A 66 -5.54 1.65 -5.07
C ALA A 66 -6.95 1.18 -5.47
N THR A 67 -7.91 1.19 -4.55
CA THR A 67 -9.30 0.75 -4.79
C THR A 67 -10.25 1.90 -5.11
N CYS A 68 -9.82 3.15 -4.92
CA CYS A 68 -10.65 4.31 -5.10
C CYS A 68 -10.92 4.61 -6.58
N LYS A 69 -12.21 4.59 -6.97
CA LYS A 69 -12.65 4.95 -8.33
C LYS A 69 -12.93 6.45 -8.50
N SER A 70 -13.12 7.18 -7.40
CA SER A 70 -13.42 8.62 -7.43
C SER A 70 -12.14 9.43 -7.44
N LYS A 71 -11.98 10.30 -8.44
CA LYS A 71 -10.82 11.20 -8.55
C LYS A 71 -10.71 12.15 -7.35
N ALA A 72 -11.83 12.65 -6.83
CA ALA A 72 -11.83 13.55 -5.67
C ALA A 72 -11.40 12.83 -4.37
N VAL A 73 -11.93 11.63 -4.13
CA VAL A 73 -11.55 10.81 -2.96
C VAL A 73 -10.10 10.35 -3.07
N PHE A 74 -9.63 10.02 -4.28
CA PHE A 74 -8.23 9.69 -4.54
C PHE A 74 -7.29 10.84 -4.13
N TYR A 75 -7.58 12.08 -4.54
CA TYR A 75 -6.76 13.24 -4.13
C TYR A 75 -6.81 13.50 -2.63
N LEU A 76 -7.96 13.36 -1.98
CA LEU A 76 -8.08 13.50 -0.53
C LEU A 76 -7.25 12.44 0.21
N LEU A 77 -7.34 11.17 -0.21
CA LEU A 77 -6.56 10.08 0.38
C LEU A 77 -5.05 10.30 0.18
N ARG A 78 -4.65 10.76 -1.01
CA ARG A 78 -3.25 11.12 -1.29
C ARG A 78 -2.77 12.29 -0.43
N PHE A 79 -3.63 13.28 -0.17
CA PHE A 79 -3.32 14.37 0.74
C PHE A 79 -3.12 13.87 2.18
N ILE A 80 -4.03 13.01 2.67
CA ILE A 80 -3.91 12.40 4.01
C ILE A 80 -2.62 11.57 4.10
N GLN A 81 -2.31 10.76 3.08
CA GLN A 81 -1.07 9.98 3.01
C GLN A 81 0.15 10.89 3.13
N LYS A 82 0.18 11.98 2.36
CA LYS A 82 1.25 12.98 2.41
C LYS A 82 1.41 13.57 3.81
N GLN A 83 0.32 13.87 4.53
CA GLN A 83 0.40 14.36 5.91
C GLN A 83 0.96 13.33 6.89
N ILE A 84 0.64 12.05 6.71
CA ILE A 84 1.21 10.95 7.50
C ILE A 84 2.72 10.86 7.23
N ASP A 85 3.12 10.92 5.95
CA ASP A 85 4.52 10.82 5.54
C ASP A 85 5.35 12.06 5.94
N GLU A 86 4.79 13.27 5.83
CA GLU A 86 5.46 14.55 6.14
C GLU A 86 5.57 14.84 7.64
N SER A 87 4.77 14.19 8.49
CA SER A 87 4.95 14.25 9.94
C SER A 87 6.26 13.57 10.42
N GLY A 88 6.99 12.92 9.51
CA GLY A 88 8.35 12.40 9.68
C GLY A 88 9.42 13.09 8.81
N SER A 89 9.64 14.40 8.98
CA SER A 89 10.79 15.19 8.49
C SER A 89 10.92 15.50 6.98
N HIS A 90 11.32 16.77 6.73
CA HIS A 90 11.60 17.47 5.46
C HIS A 90 12.62 16.74 4.55
N ASP A 91 12.29 16.51 3.28
CA ASP A 91 12.90 17.13 2.08
C ASP A 91 12.22 16.62 0.80
N GLY A 92 11.94 17.55 -0.10
CA GLY A 92 11.10 17.36 -1.27
C GLY A 92 11.75 16.55 -2.38
N SER A 93 10.98 15.65 -2.97
CA SER A 93 10.98 15.47 -4.42
C SER A 93 9.73 14.68 -4.81
N GLU A 94 8.72 15.44 -5.21
CA GLU A 94 7.59 14.95 -6.00
C GLU A 94 8.15 14.40 -7.31
N LYS A 95 8.11 13.07 -7.48
CA LYS A 95 8.37 12.44 -8.77
C LYS A 95 7.11 11.74 -9.22
N ASP A 96 6.65 12.18 -10.39
CA ASP A 96 5.52 11.71 -11.16
C ASP A 96 5.34 10.19 -11.10
N LEU A 97 4.35 9.75 -10.32
CA LEU A 97 3.67 8.50 -10.59
C LEU A 97 2.36 8.84 -11.29
N ALA A 98 2.27 8.40 -12.54
CA ALA A 98 1.11 8.56 -13.40
C ALA A 98 -0.17 8.07 -12.69
N PRO A 99 -1.32 8.72 -12.92
CA PRO A 99 -2.59 8.22 -12.43
C PRO A 99 -2.79 6.80 -12.96
N CYS A 100 -3.26 5.88 -12.10
CA CYS A 100 -3.74 4.58 -12.53
C CYS A 100 -4.87 4.78 -13.56
N TYR A 101 -4.54 4.69 -14.84
CA TYR A 101 -5.53 4.48 -15.88
C TYR A 101 -6.04 3.06 -15.71
N CYS A 102 -7.25 2.93 -15.19
CA CYS A 102 -8.02 1.72 -15.38
C CYS A 102 -8.40 1.68 -16.86
N ASN A 103 -7.69 0.90 -17.67
CA ASN A 103 -8.07 0.64 -19.06
C ASN A 103 -9.41 -0.12 -19.09
N GLU A 104 -10.39 0.49 -19.78
CA GLU A 104 -11.26 -0.03 -20.87
C GLU A 104 -11.76 -1.50 -20.77
N ALA A 105 -13.02 -1.88 -21.03
CA ALA A 105 -14.09 -1.28 -21.82
C ALA A 105 -15.46 -1.90 -21.40
N LEU A 106 -16.49 -1.07 -21.26
CA LEU A 106 -17.89 -1.51 -21.38
C LEU A 106 -18.27 -1.40 -22.86
N ALA A 107 -17.97 -2.43 -23.64
CA ALA A 107 -18.53 -2.60 -24.98
C ALA A 107 -19.59 -3.72 -24.90
N ILE A 108 -20.86 -3.33 -24.76
CA ILE A 108 -22.00 -4.20 -25.06
C ILE A 108 -22.39 -3.86 -26.51
N PRO A 109 -22.22 -4.76 -27.50
CA PRO A 109 -22.81 -4.54 -28.81
C PRO A 109 -24.31 -4.80 -28.77
N GLU A 110 -25.01 -3.86 -29.41
CA GLU A 110 -26.42 -3.81 -29.77
C GLU A 110 -26.91 -5.12 -30.43
N GLN A 111 -28.10 -5.59 -30.04
CA GLN A 111 -28.93 -6.40 -30.93
C GLN A 111 -30.35 -5.84 -30.93
N THR A 112 -30.58 -4.93 -31.87
CA THR A 112 -31.88 -4.72 -32.51
C THR A 112 -32.12 -5.91 -33.45
N ALA A 113 -33.19 -6.66 -33.24
CA ALA A 113 -33.72 -7.60 -34.21
C ALA A 113 -35.23 -7.36 -34.36
N THR A 114 -35.59 -7.15 -35.62
CA THR A 114 -36.85 -6.76 -36.23
C THR A 114 -38.06 -7.58 -35.83
#